data_AF-A0A9E5F480-F1
#
_entry.id   AF-A0A9E5F480-F1
#
_cell.length_a   1.000
_cell.length_b   1.000
_cell.length_c   1.000
_cell.angle_alpha   90.00
_cell.angle_beta   90.00
_cell.angle_gamma   90.00
#
_symmetry.space_group_name_H-M   'P 1'
#
loop_
_entity.id
_entity.type
_entity.pdbx_description
1 polymer ?
#
loop_
_entity_poly.entity_id
_entity_poly.type
_entity_poly.pdbx_seq_one_letter_code
_entity_poly.pdbx_strand_id
1 'polypeptide(L)'
;MKGFSGREGFVWWHGVVEDNADPLYLGRCRVRIFGFHSDNKVELPTAALPWAYPMQPITSAALSGIGQSPTGLLNGSHVFGFFRDGDDAQEPVMMGSFGGVPQANADTSKGFDDPSGLYPS
;
A
#
# COMPACT_ATOMS: atom_id res chain seq x y z
N MET A 1 11.28 -2.42 30.45
CA MET A 1 10.09 -1.67 29.96
C MET A 1 9.55 -2.46 28.78
N LYS A 2 8.30 -2.93 28.80
CA LYS A 2 7.72 -3.65 27.64
C LYS A 2 7.72 -2.70 26.43
N GLY A 3 8.08 -3.19 25.25
CA GLY A 3 7.93 -2.47 23.98
C GLY A 3 6.45 -2.20 23.74
N PHE A 4 6.12 -0.96 23.38
CA PHE A 4 4.77 -0.53 23.00
C PHE A 4 4.88 0.11 21.62
N SER A 5 3.91 -0.17 20.74
CA SER A 5 3.85 0.40 19.39
C SER A 5 3.99 1.93 19.43
N GLY A 6 4.79 2.48 18.52
CA GLY A 6 5.07 3.91 18.43
C GLY A 6 6.33 4.39 19.17
N ARG A 7 7.08 3.51 19.85
CA ARG A 7 8.44 3.82 20.35
C ARG A 7 9.57 3.25 19.48
N GLU A 8 9.24 2.46 18.47
CA GLU A 8 10.17 1.80 17.54
C GLU A 8 10.60 2.70 16.39
N GLY A 9 10.27 4.00 16.45
CA GLY A 9 10.54 4.96 15.38
C GLY A 9 9.38 5.06 14.38
N PHE A 10 9.37 6.15 13.60
CA PHE A 10 8.39 6.34 12.53
C PHE A 10 9.10 6.17 11.18
N VAL A 11 8.99 4.96 10.63
CA VAL A 11 9.54 4.62 9.31
C VAL A 11 8.46 4.82 8.27
N TRP A 12 8.51 5.97 7.60
CA TRP A 12 7.59 6.30 6.52
C TRP A 12 8.06 5.73 5.18
N TRP A 13 7.14 5.59 4.25
CA TRP A 13 7.43 5.08 2.92
C TRP A 13 6.47 5.61 1.85
N HIS A 14 6.89 5.44 0.60
CA HIS A 14 6.07 5.65 -0.59
C HIS A 14 6.07 4.35 -1.41
N GLY A 15 4.97 4.06 -2.10
CA GLY A 15 4.84 2.84 -2.89
C GLY A 15 3.71 2.89 -3.89
N VAL A 16 3.57 1.82 -4.66
CA VAL A 16 2.53 1.66 -5.68
C VAL A 16 1.68 0.43 -5.38
N VAL A 17 0.36 0.58 -5.45
CA VAL A 17 -0.59 -0.53 -5.30
C VAL A 17 -0.52 -1.44 -6.51
N GLU A 18 -0.27 -2.73 -6.31
CA GLU A 18 -0.25 -3.74 -7.38
C GLU A 18 -1.45 -4.70 -7.33
N ASP A 19 -2.10 -4.81 -6.17
CA ASP A 19 -3.28 -5.67 -6.00
C ASP A 19 -4.18 -5.12 -4.88
N ASN A 20 -5.44 -4.86 -5.19
CA ASN A 20 -6.47 -4.39 -4.27
C ASN A 20 -7.60 -5.41 -4.02
N ALA A 21 -7.45 -6.65 -4.50
CA ALA A 21 -8.42 -7.72 -4.33
C ALA A 21 -8.27 -8.42 -2.97
N ASP A 22 -8.52 -7.68 -1.89
CA ASP A 22 -8.39 -8.21 -0.52
C ASP A 22 -9.42 -9.34 -0.26
N PRO A 23 -8.97 -10.59 0.00
CA PRO A 23 -9.88 -11.69 0.26
C PRO A 23 -10.68 -11.54 1.56
N LEU A 24 -10.25 -10.66 2.48
CA LEU A 24 -10.95 -10.39 3.74
C LEU A 24 -11.86 -9.15 3.67
N TYR A 25 -11.91 -8.47 2.52
CA TYR A 25 -12.73 -7.27 2.32
C TYR A 25 -12.47 -6.16 3.35
N LEU A 26 -11.23 -6.02 3.85
CA LEU A 26 -10.82 -4.99 4.80
C LEU A 26 -10.27 -3.73 4.10
N GLY A 27 -10.24 -3.72 2.76
CA GLY A 27 -9.65 -2.64 1.96
C GLY A 27 -8.12 -2.66 1.94
N ARG A 28 -7.50 -3.78 2.33
CA ARG A 28 -6.04 -3.91 2.27
C ARG A 28 -5.58 -3.95 0.81
N CYS A 29 -4.38 -3.47 0.57
CA CYS A 29 -3.75 -3.52 -0.74
C CYS A 29 -2.36 -4.12 -0.62
N ARG A 30 -1.90 -4.82 -1.65
CA ARG A 30 -0.48 -5.16 -1.79
C ARG A 30 0.23 -3.98 -2.43
N VAL A 31 1.19 -3.43 -1.71
CA VAL A 31 1.93 -2.24 -2.12
C VAL A 31 3.39 -2.63 -2.33
N ARG A 32 3.93 -2.31 -3.51
CA ARG A 32 5.37 -2.39 -3.73
C ARG A 32 6.01 -1.08 -3.25
N ILE A 33 6.86 -1.17 -2.24
CA ILE A 33 7.36 -0.03 -1.47
C ILE A 33 8.77 0.32 -1.96
N PHE A 34 8.97 1.58 -2.34
CA PHE A 34 10.25 2.04 -2.88
C PHE A 34 11.35 1.93 -1.83
N GLY A 35 12.50 1.38 -2.22
CA GLY A 35 13.64 1.16 -1.34
C GLY A 35 13.56 -0.12 -0.47
N PHE A 36 12.37 -0.70 -0.31
CA PHE A 36 12.16 -1.92 0.47
C PHE A 36 11.94 -3.16 -0.42
N HIS A 37 11.30 -2.99 -1.58
CA HIS A 37 10.93 -4.09 -2.46
C HIS A 37 11.67 -3.99 -3.81
N SER A 38 12.12 -5.14 -4.34
CA SER A 38 12.70 -5.25 -5.70
C SER A 38 11.64 -4.93 -6.76
N ASP A 39 11.99 -4.30 -7.88
CA ASP A 39 11.12 -4.12 -9.05
C ASP A 39 10.96 -5.42 -9.86
N ASN A 40 11.83 -6.41 -9.63
CA ASN A 40 11.79 -7.68 -10.32
C ASN A 40 10.65 -8.58 -9.79
N LYS A 41 9.61 -8.76 -10.60
CA LYS A 41 8.45 -9.61 -10.28
C LYS A 41 8.76 -11.11 -10.19
N VAL A 42 9.90 -11.56 -10.71
CA VAL A 42 10.36 -12.95 -10.55
C VAL A 42 10.94 -13.17 -9.16
N GLU A 43 11.74 -12.22 -8.66
CA GLU A 43 12.32 -12.27 -7.31
C GLU A 43 11.27 -12.03 -6.23
N LEU A 44 10.39 -11.04 -6.45
CA LEU A 44 9.32 -10.69 -5.52
C LEU A 44 7.99 -10.55 -6.28
N PRO A 45 7.27 -11.67 -6.48
CA PRO A 45 5.96 -11.67 -7.12
C PRO A 45 4.97 -10.77 -6.37
N THR A 46 4.04 -10.15 -7.08
CA THR A 46 2.98 -9.31 -6.47
C THR A 46 2.27 -10.04 -5.34
N ALA A 47 1.93 -11.32 -5.53
CA ALA A 47 1.23 -12.11 -4.51
C ALA A 47 2.03 -12.34 -3.19
N ALA A 48 3.35 -12.15 -3.22
CA ALA A 48 4.20 -12.30 -2.04
C ALA A 48 4.35 -10.99 -1.24
N LEU A 49 3.89 -9.86 -1.78
CA LEU A 49 3.90 -8.59 -1.06
C LEU A 49 3.00 -8.64 0.18
N PRO A 50 3.41 -8.03 1.30
CA PRO A 50 2.58 -7.92 2.49
C PRO A 50 1.36 -7.05 2.21
N TRP A 51 0.26 -7.36 2.90
CA TRP A 51 -0.97 -6.56 2.84
C TRP A 51 -0.81 -5.30 3.69
N ALA A 52 -0.89 -4.13 3.04
CA ALA A 52 -0.93 -2.84 3.72
C ALA A 52 -2.35 -2.50 4.15
N TYR A 53 -2.51 -2.02 5.39
CA TYR A 53 -3.80 -1.62 5.94
C TYR A 53 -4.16 -0.18 5.60
N PRO A 54 -5.40 0.13 5.20
CA PRO A 54 -5.82 1.51 5.01
C PRO A 54 -6.05 2.22 6.36
N MET A 55 -5.46 3.39 6.53
CA MET A 55 -5.82 4.32 7.61
C MET A 55 -7.00 5.16 7.14
N GLN A 56 -8.17 4.95 7.74
CA GLN A 56 -9.36 5.72 7.39
C GLN A 56 -9.27 7.15 7.94
N PRO A 57 -9.87 8.14 7.25
CA PRO A 57 -9.93 9.51 7.77
C PRO A 57 -10.74 9.56 9.07
N ILE A 58 -10.48 10.57 9.91
CA ILE A 58 -11.14 10.74 11.23
C ILE A 58 -12.67 10.91 11.13
N THR A 59 -13.20 11.20 9.95
CA THR A 59 -14.64 11.26 9.64
C THR A 59 -15.27 9.88 9.44
N SER A 60 -14.48 8.80 9.43
CA SER A 60 -14.92 7.41 9.39
C SER A 60 -14.68 6.75 10.74
N ALA A 61 -15.72 6.17 11.35
CA ALA A 61 -15.59 5.52 12.65
C ALA A 61 -14.92 4.14 12.59
N ALA A 62 -14.85 3.51 11.41
CA ALA A 62 -14.24 2.19 11.20
C ALA A 62 -14.77 1.09 12.15
N LEU A 63 -16.01 1.23 12.64
CA LEU A 63 -16.52 0.42 13.74
C LEU A 63 -17.97 0.04 13.51
N SER A 64 -18.29 -1.25 13.66
CA SER A 64 -19.67 -1.78 13.60
C SER A 64 -20.45 -1.39 12.33
N GLY A 65 -19.75 -1.30 11.19
CA GLY A 65 -20.35 -0.88 9.92
C GLY A 65 -20.62 0.62 9.80
N ILE A 66 -20.21 1.42 10.79
CA ILE A 66 -20.32 2.89 10.77
C ILE A 66 -18.99 3.46 10.27
N GLY A 67 -19.05 4.21 9.18
CA GLY A 67 -17.87 4.85 8.58
C GLY A 67 -18.02 5.02 7.07
N GLN A 68 -16.87 5.22 6.41
CA GLN A 68 -16.74 5.28 4.96
C GLN A 68 -16.15 3.96 4.43
N SER A 69 -16.22 3.76 3.12
CA SER A 69 -15.56 2.61 2.48
C SER A 69 -14.05 2.65 2.74
N PRO A 70 -13.40 1.53 3.11
CA PRO A 70 -11.94 1.44 3.19
C PRO A 70 -11.28 1.21 1.82
N THR A 71 -12.06 1.16 0.74
CA THR A 71 -11.59 0.97 -0.65
C THR A 71 -11.56 2.29 -1.41
N GLY A 72 -10.94 2.30 -2.59
CA GLY A 72 -10.89 3.45 -3.50
C GLY A 72 -9.59 3.52 -4.30
N LEU A 73 -8.51 2.95 -3.76
CA LEU A 73 -7.23 2.81 -4.46
C LEU A 73 -7.35 1.78 -5.60
N LEU A 74 -6.73 2.12 -6.72
CA LEU A 74 -6.63 1.29 -7.91
C LEU A 74 -5.21 0.73 -8.05
N ASN A 75 -5.04 -0.35 -8.82
CA ASN A 75 -3.71 -0.78 -9.22
C ASN A 75 -3.01 0.35 -10.01
N GLY A 76 -1.74 0.59 -9.70
CA GLY A 76 -0.99 1.76 -10.17
C GLY A 76 -1.14 3.01 -9.27
N SER A 77 -2.00 3.00 -8.25
CA SER A 77 -2.13 4.15 -7.34
C SER A 77 -0.86 4.32 -6.51
N HIS A 78 -0.34 5.54 -6.52
CA HIS A 78 0.77 5.96 -5.67
C HIS A 78 0.27 6.28 -4.27
N VAL A 79 0.88 5.68 -3.25
CA VAL A 79 0.46 5.79 -1.85
C VAL A 79 1.62 6.16 -0.93
N PHE A 80 1.28 6.91 0.11
CA PHE A 80 2.16 7.24 1.23
C PHE A 80 1.73 6.46 2.47
N GLY A 81 2.68 6.03 3.28
CA GLY A 81 2.40 5.25 4.46
C GLY A 81 3.56 5.16 5.44
N PHE A 82 3.42 4.27 6.42
CA PHE A 82 4.44 3.96 7.41
C PHE A 82 4.36 2.49 7.84
N PHE A 83 5.43 1.97 8.45
CA PHE A 83 5.42 0.67 9.11
C PHE A 83 5.07 0.84 10.58
N ARG A 84 4.04 0.11 11.07
CA ARG A 84 3.62 0.23 12.47
C ARG A 84 4.55 -0.48 13.46
N ASP A 85 5.43 -1.32 12.93
CA ASP A 85 6.51 -2.07 13.60
C ASP A 85 7.91 -1.46 13.37
N GLY A 86 7.98 -0.20 12.91
CA GLY A 86 9.23 0.54 12.79
C GLY A 86 10.21 -0.07 11.78
N ASP A 87 11.46 -0.26 12.20
CA ASP A 87 12.55 -0.74 11.35
C ASP A 87 12.40 -2.21 10.89
N ASP A 88 11.54 -3.00 11.55
CA ASP A 88 11.26 -4.39 11.14
C ASP A 88 10.53 -4.43 9.78
N ALA A 89 9.79 -3.36 9.45
CA ALA A 89 9.17 -3.11 8.15
C ALA A 89 8.27 -4.26 7.63
N GLN A 90 7.57 -4.98 8.51
CA GLN A 90 6.67 -6.08 8.15
C GLN A 90 5.19 -5.67 8.12
N GLU A 91 4.81 -4.60 8.82
CA GLU A 91 3.41 -4.22 9.01
C GLU A 91 3.08 -2.84 8.37
N PRO A 92 2.90 -2.78 7.04
CA PRO A 92 2.65 -1.51 6.35
C PRO A 92 1.22 -0.97 6.57
N VAL A 93 1.12 0.36 6.67
CA VAL A 93 -0.12 1.12 6.76
C VAL A 93 -0.14 2.22 5.69
N MET A 94 -1.17 2.24 4.84
CA MET A 94 -1.43 3.30 3.86
C MET A 94 -2.16 4.46 4.52
N MET A 95 -1.61 5.66 4.42
CA MET A 95 -2.24 6.88 4.95
C MET A 95 -3.03 7.66 3.91
N GLY A 96 -2.62 7.60 2.64
CA GLY A 96 -3.25 8.35 1.56
C GLY A 96 -2.57 8.10 0.22
N SER A 97 -3.09 8.74 -0.83
CA SER A 97 -2.59 8.64 -2.19
C SER A 97 -2.09 9.97 -2.73
N PHE A 98 -1.13 9.90 -3.65
CA PHE A 98 -0.67 11.05 -4.43
C PHE A 98 -1.28 11.05 -5.83
N GLY A 99 -1.67 12.24 -6.29
CA GLY A 99 -1.93 12.48 -7.71
C GLY A 99 -0.63 12.86 -8.43
N GLY A 100 -0.53 12.54 -9.71
CA GLY A 100 0.63 12.86 -10.54
C GLY A 100 0.27 12.92 -12.02
N VAL A 101 1.21 13.43 -12.83
CA VAL A 101 1.11 13.44 -14.30
C VAL A 101 2.00 12.33 -14.85
N PRO A 102 1.44 11.26 -15.42
CA PRO A 102 2.20 10.18 -16.04
C PRO A 102 3.11 10.70 -17.16
N GLN A 103 4.38 10.30 -17.14
CA GLN A 103 5.34 10.60 -18.21
C GLN A 103 5.51 9.45 -19.20
N ALA A 104 5.08 8.24 -18.81
CA ALA A 104 5.13 7.03 -19.60
C ALA A 104 3.92 6.14 -19.23
N ASN A 105 3.62 5.19 -20.11
CA ASN A 105 2.64 4.14 -19.83
C ASN A 105 3.24 3.10 -18.87
N ALA A 106 2.38 2.36 -18.18
CA ALA A 106 2.79 1.30 -17.25
C ALA A 106 3.57 0.18 -17.96
N ASP A 107 4.71 -0.21 -17.39
CA ASP A 107 5.47 -1.38 -17.82
C ASP A 107 5.03 -2.61 -17.01
N THR A 108 4.12 -3.41 -17.58
CA THR A 108 3.58 -4.60 -16.90
C THR A 108 4.64 -5.65 -16.56
N SER A 109 5.81 -5.60 -17.21
CA SER A 109 6.91 -6.54 -16.94
C SER A 109 7.66 -6.24 -15.63
N LYS A 110 7.51 -5.02 -15.09
CA LYS A 110 8.19 -4.57 -13.88
C LYS A 110 7.21 -4.27 -12.75
N GLY A 111 7.71 -4.31 -11.53
CA GLY A 111 7.01 -3.81 -10.35
C GLY A 111 6.89 -2.29 -10.37
N PHE A 112 6.14 -1.76 -9.41
CA PHE A 112 5.85 -0.33 -9.27
C PHE A 112 4.92 0.27 -10.33
N ASP A 113 4.27 -0.57 -11.12
CA ASP A 113 3.29 -0.21 -12.13
C ASP A 113 2.04 -1.09 -11.98
N ASP A 114 0.92 -0.67 -12.58
CA ASP A 114 -0.31 -1.48 -12.66
C ASP A 114 -0.03 -2.79 -13.42
N PRO A 115 -0.16 -3.97 -12.78
CA PRO A 115 0.09 -5.25 -13.43
C PRO A 115 -0.84 -5.53 -14.61
N SER A 116 -2.02 -4.89 -14.67
CA SER A 116 -2.97 -5.03 -15.77
C SER A 116 -2.68 -4.10 -16.95
N GLY A 117 -1.84 -3.08 -16.76
CA GLY A 117 -1.56 -2.05 -17.76
C GLY A 117 -2.77 -1.19 -18.13
N LEU A 118 -3.82 -1.21 -17.30
CA LEU A 118 -5.03 -0.41 -17.51
C LEU A 118 -4.81 1.05 -17.11
N TYR A 119 -4.00 1.26 -16.07
CA TYR A 119 -3.62 2.58 -15.57
C TYR A 119 -2.11 2.82 -15.70
N PRO A 120 -1.68 4.06 -15.92
CA PRO A 120 -2.49 5.26 -16.13
C PRO A 120 -3.19 5.28 -17.50
N SER A 121 -4.39 5.88 -17.57
CA SER A 121 -5.22 6.02 -18.78
C SER A 121 -4.92 7.27 -19.58
#